data_AF-A0A1B8QD48-F1
#
_entry.id   AF-A0A1B8QD48-F1
#
_cell.length_a   1.000
_cell.length_b   1.000
_cell.length_c   1.000
_cell.angle_alpha   90.00
_cell.angle_beta   90.00
_cell.angle_gamma   90.00
#
_symmetry.space_group_name_H-M   'P 1'
#
loop_
_entity.id
_entity.type
_entity.pdbx_description
1 polymer ?
#
loop_
_entity_poly.entity_id
_entity_poly.type
_entity_poly.pdbx_seq_one_letter_code
_entity_poly.pdbx_strand_id
1 'polypeptide(L)' 'MPTQTQQKQRLKKAKRHVLPVRLDTQAHAELQQQAKAEQRSMSFIALRRYNAGLRLEKQKSN' A
#
# COMPACT_ATOMS: atom_id res chain seq x y z
N MET A 1 0.70 -17.21 -41.50
CA MET A 1 -0.43 -16.72 -40.68
C MET A 1 0.03 -15.51 -39.90
N PRO A 2 -0.42 -14.28 -40.21
CA PRO A 2 -0.01 -13.09 -39.46
C PRO A 2 -0.85 -12.99 -38.18
N THR A 3 -0.19 -13.05 -37.03
CA THR A 3 -0.81 -12.92 -35.71
C THR A 3 -1.23 -11.47 -35.49
N GLN A 4 -2.54 -11.19 -35.56
CA GLN A 4 -3.09 -9.88 -35.18
C GLN A 4 -2.85 -9.65 -33.68
N THR A 5 -1.85 -8.84 -33.34
CA THR A 5 -1.66 -8.34 -31.98
C THR A 5 -2.77 -7.36 -31.65
N GLN A 6 -3.80 -7.82 -30.93
CA GLN A 6 -4.79 -6.93 -30.32
C GLN A 6 -4.05 -5.94 -29.41
N GLN A 7 -4.14 -4.64 -29.70
CA GLN A 7 -3.55 -3.59 -28.88
C GLN A 7 -4.22 -3.63 -27.50
N LYS A 8 -3.48 -4.10 -26.48
CA LYS A 8 -3.93 -4.07 -25.08
C LYS A 8 -4.27 -2.63 -24.71
N GLN A 9 -5.55 -2.34 -24.44
CA GLN A 9 -5.97 -1.02 -23.98
C GLN A 9 -5.22 -0.68 -22.68
N ARG A 10 -4.46 0.42 -22.69
CA ARG A 10 -3.74 0.87 -21.50
C ARG A 10 -4.77 1.44 -20.51
N LEU A 11 -4.81 0.88 -19.30
CA LEU A 11 -5.57 1.46 -18.20
C LEU A 11 -5.15 2.91 -17.99
N LYS A 12 -6.13 3.80 -17.76
CA LYS A 12 -5.86 5.21 -17.44
C LYS A 12 -4.93 5.28 -16.22
N LYS A 13 -3.95 6.19 -16.24
CA LYS A 13 -3.04 6.39 -15.10
C LYS A 13 -3.87 6.58 -13.83
N ALA A 14 -3.60 5.76 -12.81
CA ALA A 14 -4.24 5.91 -11.51
C ALA A 14 -3.88 7.29 -10.93
N LYS A 15 -4.88 8.06 -10.49
CA LYS A 15 -4.70 9.35 -9.82
C LYS A 15 -4.19 9.13 -8.39
N ARG A 16 -2.95 8.67 -8.24
CA ARG A 16 -2.31 8.47 -6.92
C ARG A 16 -1.66 9.77 -6.48
N HIS A 17 -2.06 10.28 -5.31
CA HIS A 17 -1.31 11.33 -4.62
C HIS A 17 -0.18 10.69 -3.82
N VAL A 18 1.05 11.18 -4.05
CA VAL A 18 2.23 10.74 -3.31
C VAL A 18 2.38 11.64 -2.10
N LEU A 19 2.37 11.03 -0.90
CA LEU A 19 2.57 11.73 0.36
C LEU A 19 3.84 11.18 1.03
N PRO A 20 4.89 12.00 1.22
CA PRO A 20 6.08 11.57 1.94
C PRO A 20 5.76 11.48 3.44
N VAL A 21 6.14 10.37 4.08
CA VAL A 21 6.02 10.15 5.52
C VAL A 21 7.41 9.91 6.08
N ARG A 22 7.77 10.62 7.14
CA ARG A 22 9.02 10.37 7.86
C ARG A 22 8.78 9.26 8.88
N LEU A 23 9.65 8.25 8.85
CA LEU A 23 9.63 7.10 9.74
C LEU A 23 11.01 6.95 10.36
N ASP A 24 11.04 6.41 11.58
CA ASP A 24 12.28 5.92 12.16
C ASP A 24 12.84 4.76 11.34
N THR A 25 14.15 4.58 11.38
CA THR A 25 14.87 3.57 10.58
C THR A 25 14.37 2.15 10.86
N GLN A 26 14.11 1.83 12.15
CA GLN A 26 13.58 0.54 12.57
C GLN A 26 12.15 0.32 12.04
N ALA A 27 11.26 1.30 12.22
CA ALA A 27 9.89 1.23 11.73
C ALA A 27 9.83 1.08 10.20
N HIS A 28 10.71 1.79 9.47
CA HIS A 28 10.84 1.63 8.02
C HIS A 28 11.28 0.21 7.64
N ALA A 29 12.28 -0.34 8.31
CA ALA A 29 12.79 -1.70 8.04
C ALA A 29 11.70 -2.76 8.25
N GLU A 30 10.96 -2.69 9.36
CA GLU A 30 9.83 -3.60 9.63
C GLU A 30 8.75 -3.53 8.55
N LEU A 31 8.39 -2.30 8.15
CA LEU A 31 7.36 -2.04 7.16
C LEU A 31 7.78 -2.58 5.79
N GLN A 32 9.05 -2.42 5.43
CA GLN A 32 9.63 -2.99 4.22
C GLN A 32 9.64 -4.53 4.24
N GLN A 33 9.99 -5.15 5.37
CA GLN A 33 9.98 -6.61 5.53
C GLN A 33 8.58 -7.18 5.38
N GLN A 34 7.57 -6.58 6.02
CA GLN A 34 6.18 -7.03 5.90
C GLN A 34 5.63 -6.85 4.48
N ALA A 35 5.92 -5.71 3.86
CA ALA A 35 5.52 -5.47 2.47
C ALA A 35 6.07 -6.55 1.52
N LYS A 36 7.33 -6.98 1.73
CA LYS A 36 7.94 -8.08 0.98
C LYS A 36 7.26 -9.42 1.26
N ALA A 37 7.09 -9.76 2.54
CA ALA A 37 6.48 -11.04 2.95
C ALA A 37 5.05 -11.20 2.41
N GLU A 38 4.26 -10.12 2.41
CA GLU A 38 2.87 -10.15 1.95
C GLU A 38 2.69 -9.86 0.46
N GLN A 39 3.77 -9.58 -0.27
CA GLN A 39 3.74 -9.14 -1.68
C GLN A 39 2.81 -7.93 -1.90
N ARG A 40 2.85 -6.95 -0.99
CA ARG A 40 2.05 -5.72 -1.02
C ARG A 40 2.92 -4.47 -0.99
N SER A 41 2.33 -3.30 -1.29
CA SER A 41 3.02 -2.03 -1.17
C SER A 41 3.15 -1.60 0.30
N MET A 42 4.24 -0.89 0.62
CA MET A 42 4.43 -0.28 1.94
C MET A 42 3.25 0.61 2.36
N SER A 43 2.71 1.41 1.42
CA SER A 43 1.54 2.25 1.67
C SER A 43 0.28 1.47 2.09
N PHE A 44 0.09 0.26 1.55
CA PHE A 44 -1.02 -0.60 1.91
C PHE A 44 -0.88 -1.12 3.34
N ILE A 45 0.31 -1.60 3.70
CA ILE A 45 0.61 -2.08 5.05
C ILE A 45 0.46 -0.95 6.08
N ALA A 46 0.98 0.24 5.78
CA ALA A 46 0.88 1.42 6.64
C ALA A 46 -0.60 1.79 6.91
N LEU A 47 -1.41 1.90 5.86
CA LEU A 47 -2.83 2.24 5.97
C LEU A 47 -3.61 1.18 6.77
N ARG A 48 -3.31 -0.11 6.54
CA ARG A 48 -3.92 -1.21 7.29
C ARG A 48 -3.63 -1.10 8.79
N ARG A 49 -2.35 -0.88 9.16
CA ARG A 49 -1.94 -0.71 10.56
C ARG A 49 -2.63 0.48 11.22
N TYR A 50 -2.70 1.63 10.52
CA TYR A 50 -3.40 2.82 11.00
C TYR A 50 -4.89 2.55 11.27
N ASN A 51 -5.60 1.93 10.32
CA ASN A 51 -7.00 1.59 10.48
C ASN A 51 -7.27 0.61 11.63
N ALA A 52 -6.34 -0.31 11.89
CA ALA A 52 -6.43 -1.21 13.04
C ALA A 52 -6.29 -0.45 14.36
N GLY A 53 -5.31 0.48 14.46
CA GLY A 53 -5.14 1.34 15.63
C GLY A 53 -6.37 2.20 15.92
N LEU A 54 -6.92 2.87 14.90
CA LEU A 54 -8.13 3.67 15.03
C LEU A 54 -9.34 2.88 15.58
N ARG A 55 -9.48 1.62 15.18
CA ARG A 55 -10.57 0.76 15.68
C ARG A 55 -10.39 0.44 17.16
N LEU A 56 -9.16 0.16 17.59
CA LEU A 56 -8.84 -0.10 18.99
C LEU A 56 -9.09 1.14 19.87
N GLU A 57 -8.76 2.34 19.38
CA GLU A 57 -9.03 3.59 20.08
C GLU A 57 -10.54 3.82 20.25
N LYS A 58 -11.33 3.62 19.19
CA LYS A 58 -12.79 3.76 19.23
C LYS A 58 -13.46 2.76 20.18
N GLN A 59 -12.90 1.56 20.32
CA GLN A 59 -13.41 0.56 21.26
C GLN A 59 -13.11 0.92 22.72
N LYS A 60 -11.99 1.60 22.99
CA LYS A 60 -11.64 2.05 24.35
C LYS A 60 -12.40 3.29 24.80
N SER A 61 -12.91 4.08 23.86
CA SER A 61 -13.67 5.30 24.14
C SER A 61 -15.18 5.07 24.32
N ASN A 62 -15.68 3.86 24.04
CA ASN A 62 -17.06 3.42 24.29
C ASN A 62 -17.13 2.63 25.60
#